data_AF-A0A0S8GVK8-F1
#
_entry.id   AF-A0A0S8GVK8-F1
#
_cell.length_a   1.000
_cell.length_b   1.000
_cell.length_c   1.000
_cell.angle_alpha   90.00
_cell.angle_beta   90.00
_cell.angle_gamma   90.00
#
_symmetry.space_group_name_H-M   'P 1'
#
loop_
_entity.id
_entity.type
_entity.pdbx_description
1 polymer ?
#
loop_
_entity_poly.entity_id
_entity_poly.type
_entity_poly.pdbx_seq_one_letter_code
_entity_poly.pdbx_strand_id
1 'polypeptide(L)'
;MKRCTTILFLGLFLSGLGWGNPTLFARQEGVQERADITVDQNTTPDQLHKLLAEMKQKRLDQLRGLGKRIRTEETLDQSHYDAKYYKLDLTLNDTTEIISGSVYMYAEALIDGFINLELNFFDNPQMYVDSVKTGNISLSFNWYDDLLRITMD
;
A
#
# COMPACT_ATOMS: atom_id res chain seq x y z
N MET A 1 -21.66 0.52 27.35
CA MET A 1 -20.56 0.35 26.37
C MET A 1 -20.91 -0.77 25.41
N LYS A 2 -21.30 -0.42 24.18
CA LYS A 2 -21.56 -1.40 23.11
C LYS A 2 -20.19 -1.84 22.57
N ARG A 3 -19.87 -3.13 22.70
CA ARG A 3 -18.65 -3.71 22.13
C ARG A 3 -18.94 -4.05 20.67
N CYS A 4 -18.39 -3.28 19.74
CA CYS A 4 -18.48 -3.60 18.31
C CYS A 4 -17.35 -4.57 17.97
N THR A 5 -17.67 -5.79 17.55
CA THR A 5 -16.69 -6.80 17.13
C THR A 5 -16.85 -6.99 15.62
N THR A 6 -16.05 -6.27 14.84
CA THR A 6 -16.07 -6.34 13.37
C THR A 6 -15.28 -7.55 12.88
N ILE A 7 -15.85 -8.33 11.95
CA ILE A 7 -15.25 -9.54 11.38
C ILE A 7 -15.19 -9.32 9.87
N LEU A 8 -14.10 -8.73 9.41
CA LEU A 8 -14.00 -8.32 8.02
C LEU A 8 -13.55 -9.52 7.16
N PHE A 9 -14.37 -9.88 6.18
CA PHE A 9 -14.08 -10.95 5.21
C PHE A 9 -13.59 -10.32 3.91
N LEU A 10 -12.34 -9.86 3.94
CA LEU A 10 -11.70 -9.42 2.71
C LEU A 10 -11.57 -10.63 1.77
N GLY A 11 -11.87 -10.42 0.49
CA GLY A 11 -11.48 -11.31 -0.59
C GLY A 11 -10.62 -10.46 -1.51
N LEU A 12 -9.31 -10.56 -1.30
CA LEU A 12 -8.31 -9.80 -2.03
C LEU A 12 -8.14 -10.47 -3.41
N PHE A 13 -8.47 -9.77 -4.48
CA PHE A 13 -8.20 -10.24 -5.85
C PHE A 13 -7.24 -9.25 -6.49
N LEU A 14 -5.95 -9.61 -6.55
CA LEU A 14 -4.90 -8.80 -7.16
C LEU A 14 -4.73 -9.19 -8.64
N SER A 15 -5.66 -8.81 -9.52
CA SER A 15 -5.51 -9.06 -10.96
C SER A 15 -5.01 -7.81 -11.67
N GLY A 16 -3.72 -7.74 -12.04
CA GLY A 16 -3.26 -6.57 -12.80
C GLY A 16 -1.78 -6.33 -13.09
N LEU A 17 -0.91 -7.34 -13.15
CA LEU A 17 0.42 -7.19 -13.79
C LEU A 17 0.46 -7.96 -15.12
N GLY A 18 -0.53 -7.69 -15.96
CA GLY A 18 -0.54 -8.13 -17.36
C GLY A 18 0.41 -7.27 -18.19
N TRP A 19 1.48 -7.89 -18.68
CA TRP A 19 2.35 -7.34 -19.72
C TRP A 19 1.55 -7.26 -21.03
N GLY A 20 1.07 -6.06 -21.37
CA GLY A 20 0.42 -5.74 -22.65
C GLY A 20 1.31 -4.81 -23.49
N ASN A 21 1.61 -5.24 -24.71
CA ASN A 21 2.54 -4.64 -25.69
C ASN A 21 2.45 -3.11 -25.87
N PRO A 22 3.58 -2.39 -25.93
CA PRO A 22 3.60 -0.97 -26.29
C PRO A 22 3.60 -0.79 -27.81
N THR A 23 2.45 -0.50 -28.41
CA THR A 23 2.40 0.17 -29.72
C THR A 23 2.33 1.67 -29.54
N LEU A 24 3.45 2.33 -29.89
CA LEU A 24 3.54 3.65 -30.51
C LEU A 24 2.72 4.79 -29.87
N PHE A 25 3.28 5.38 -28.82
CA PHE A 25 3.18 6.83 -28.59
C PHE A 25 4.59 7.40 -28.43
N ALA A 26 5.09 7.97 -29.53
CA ALA A 26 6.28 8.81 -29.50
C ALA A 26 5.90 10.19 -28.94
N ARG A 27 6.39 10.54 -27.75
CA ARG A 27 6.67 11.94 -27.38
C ARG A 27 7.70 12.03 -26.25
N GLN A 28 8.92 12.31 -26.68
CA GLN A 28 10.04 13.02 -26.05
C GLN A 28 10.19 13.14 -24.52
N GLU A 29 11.45 12.88 -24.15
CA GLU A 29 12.23 13.42 -23.02
C GLU A 29 12.16 12.70 -21.67
N GLY A 30 12.93 11.61 -21.62
CA GLY A 30 13.51 11.08 -20.40
C GLY A 30 14.79 10.34 -20.78
N VAL A 31 15.86 11.09 -21.04
CA VAL A 31 17.21 10.54 -21.24
C VAL A 31 17.52 9.70 -20.00
N GLN A 32 17.47 8.38 -20.18
CA GLN A 32 17.92 7.42 -19.20
C GLN A 32 19.44 7.56 -19.15
N GLU A 33 19.91 8.44 -18.27
CA GLU A 33 21.31 8.54 -17.91
C GLU A 33 21.67 7.25 -17.14
N ARG A 34 21.86 6.16 -17.90
CA ARG A 34 22.68 5.05 -17.45
C ARG A 34 24.07 5.65 -17.28
N ALA A 35 24.40 6.03 -16.05
CA ALA A 35 25.77 6.28 -15.67
C ALA A 35 26.53 4.97 -15.88
N ASP A 36 27.11 4.82 -17.07
CA ASP A 36 28.18 3.88 -17.33
C ASP A 36 29.37 4.37 -16.49
N ILE A 37 29.50 3.83 -15.28
CA ILE A 37 30.61 4.16 -14.38
C ILE A 37 31.83 3.46 -14.97
N THR A 38 32.48 4.13 -15.90
CA THR A 38 33.85 3.80 -16.30
C THR A 38 34.75 4.15 -15.12
N VAL A 39 35.04 3.14 -14.29
CA VAL A 39 36.04 3.27 -13.22
C VAL A 39 37.40 3.45 -13.90
N ASP A 40 37.86 4.69 -13.99
CA ASP A 40 39.22 4.98 -14.42
C ASP A 40 40.18 4.30 -13.44
N GLN A 41 41.11 3.50 -13.98
CA GLN A 41 42.03 2.66 -13.19
C GLN A 41 43.04 3.46 -12.37
N ASN A 42 42.97 4.80 -12.41
CA ASN A 42 43.83 5.71 -11.67
C ASN A 42 43.12 6.46 -10.53
N THR A 43 41.93 6.01 -10.13
CA THR A 43 41.17 6.62 -9.02
C THR A 43 41.87 6.34 -7.70
N THR A 44 42.32 7.39 -7.00
CA THR A 44 42.94 7.23 -5.67
C THR A 44 41.92 6.66 -4.66
N PRO A 45 42.35 5.89 -3.65
CA PRO A 45 41.44 5.30 -2.67
C PRO A 45 40.45 6.31 -2.05
N ASP A 46 40.90 7.53 -1.79
CA ASP A 46 40.06 8.61 -1.25
C ASP A 46 38.92 9.02 -2.20
N GLN A 47 39.17 9.08 -3.51
CA GLN A 47 38.16 9.40 -4.51
C GLN A 47 37.12 8.27 -4.64
N LEU A 48 37.55 7.00 -4.50
CA LEU A 48 36.66 5.85 -4.50
C LEU A 48 35.73 5.87 -3.27
N HIS A 49 36.27 6.16 -2.08
CA HIS A 49 35.47 6.26 -0.86
C HIS A 49 34.46 7.38 -0.93
N LYS A 50 34.83 8.53 -1.50
CA LYS A 50 33.94 9.66 -1.70
C LYS A 50 32.78 9.30 -2.66
N LEU A 51 33.09 8.66 -3.78
CA LEU A 51 32.07 8.19 -4.74
C LEU A 51 31.11 7.18 -4.10
N LEU A 52 31.63 6.20 -3.34
CA LEU A 52 30.81 5.21 -2.64
C LEU A 52 29.92 5.85 -1.57
N ALA A 53 30.42 6.86 -0.85
CA ALA A 53 29.64 7.60 0.14
C ALA A 53 28.49 8.37 -0.53
N GLU A 54 28.76 9.08 -1.62
CA GLU A 54 27.74 9.81 -2.39
C GLU A 54 26.65 8.87 -2.92
N MET A 55 27.02 7.71 -3.49
CA MET A 55 26.02 6.73 -3.96
C MET A 55 25.18 6.15 -2.82
N LYS A 56 25.81 5.82 -1.68
CA LYS A 56 25.08 5.31 -0.51
C LYS A 56 24.10 6.35 0.02
N GLN A 57 24.50 7.61 0.08
CA GLN A 57 23.65 8.70 0.55
C GLN A 57 22.47 8.93 -0.39
N LYS A 58 22.71 8.99 -1.71
CA LYS A 58 21.64 9.11 -2.72
C LYS A 58 20.63 7.96 -2.62
N ARG A 59 21.11 6.72 -2.43
CA ARG A 59 20.24 5.55 -2.24
C ARG A 59 19.42 5.64 -0.94
N LEU A 60 20.03 6.10 0.15
CA LEU A 60 19.34 6.30 1.42
C LEU A 60 18.26 7.37 1.32
N ASP A 61 18.53 8.46 0.62
CA ASP A 61 17.56 9.54 0.42
C ASP A 61 16.40 9.11 -0.49
N GLN A 62 16.67 8.29 -1.51
CA GLN A 62 15.62 7.64 -2.30
C GLN A 62 14.73 6.73 -1.42
N LEU A 63 15.33 5.90 -0.57
CA LEU A 63 14.58 5.03 0.34
C LEU A 63 13.74 5.84 1.35
N ARG A 64 14.27 6.95 1.86
CA ARG A 64 13.53 7.88 2.74
C ARG A 64 12.39 8.57 2.01
N GLY A 65 12.59 8.96 0.75
CA GLY A 65 11.55 9.54 -0.10
C GLY A 65 10.42 8.56 -0.40
N LEU A 66 10.74 7.28 -0.63
CA LEU A 66 9.74 6.21 -0.80
C LEU A 66 8.96 5.97 0.49
N GLY A 67 9.62 5.95 1.65
CA GLY A 67 8.94 5.81 2.94
C GLY A 67 7.98 6.96 3.27
N LYS A 68 8.23 8.17 2.78
CA LYS A 68 7.30 9.31 2.92
C LYS A 68 6.05 9.18 2.06
N ARG A 69 6.09 8.49 0.92
CA ARG A 69 4.90 8.27 0.07
C ARG A 69 3.88 7.30 0.68
N ILE A 70 4.27 6.54 1.70
CA ILE A 70 3.39 5.58 2.40
C ILE A 70 2.55 6.27 3.49
N ARG A 71 2.88 7.50 3.88
CA ARG A 71 2.04 8.28 4.79
C ARG A 71 0.99 9.03 3.98
N THR A 72 -0.12 8.36 3.70
CA THR A 72 -1.39 9.07 3.53
C THR A 72 -1.65 9.86 4.80
N GLU A 73 -2.00 11.14 4.65
CA GLU A 73 -2.45 11.94 5.79
C GLU A 73 -3.68 11.23 6.37
N GLU A 74 -3.65 10.92 7.67
CA GLU A 74 -4.78 10.29 8.33
C GLU A 74 -6.02 11.16 8.14
N THR A 75 -7.10 10.57 7.65
CA THR A 75 -8.37 11.28 7.56
C THR A 75 -8.94 11.50 8.95
N LEU A 76 -9.86 12.46 9.08
CA LEU A 76 -10.56 12.69 10.36
C LEU A 76 -11.22 11.40 10.87
N ASP A 77 -11.84 10.62 9.98
CA ASP A 77 -12.52 9.39 10.34
C ASP A 77 -11.55 8.26 10.75
N GLN A 78 -10.31 8.26 10.28
CA GLN A 78 -9.26 7.35 10.76
C GLN A 78 -8.84 7.63 12.20
N SER A 79 -8.94 8.88 12.66
CA SER A 79 -8.62 9.25 14.05
C SER A 79 -9.71 8.89 15.06
N HIS A 80 -10.90 8.48 14.60
CA HIS A 80 -12.06 8.19 15.43
C HIS A 80 -12.12 6.76 15.96
N TYR A 81 -11.16 5.92 15.60
CA TYR A 81 -11.04 4.55 16.10
C TYR A 81 -9.58 4.19 16.37
N ASP A 82 -9.37 3.21 17.24
CA ASP A 82 -8.05 2.65 17.56
C ASP A 82 -8.03 1.16 17.18
N ALA A 83 -7.29 0.83 16.11
CA ALA A 83 -7.10 -0.54 15.66
C ALA A 83 -6.09 -1.26 16.56
N LYS A 84 -6.55 -2.25 17.33
CA LYS A 84 -5.72 -2.95 18.32
C LYS A 84 -4.94 -4.11 17.71
N TYR A 85 -5.58 -4.89 16.85
CA TYR A 85 -4.91 -6.02 16.20
C TYR A 85 -5.54 -6.38 14.85
N TYR A 86 -4.71 -6.98 14.01
CA TYR A 86 -5.08 -7.58 12.74
C TYR A 86 -4.72 -9.06 12.74
N LYS A 87 -5.58 -9.89 12.19
CA LYS A 87 -5.28 -11.26 11.82
C LYS A 87 -5.44 -11.39 10.31
N LEU A 88 -4.39 -11.82 9.65
CA LEU A 88 -4.37 -12.01 8.21
C LEU A 88 -4.37 -13.50 7.91
N ASP A 89 -5.27 -13.92 7.04
CA ASP A 89 -5.36 -15.28 6.51
C ASP A 89 -5.24 -15.19 4.99
N LEU A 90 -4.01 -15.32 4.50
CA LEU A 90 -3.67 -15.06 3.10
C LEU A 90 -3.27 -16.36 2.40
N THR A 91 -3.79 -16.54 1.19
CA THR A 91 -3.44 -17.59 0.26
C THR A 91 -2.70 -16.97 -0.93
N LEU A 92 -1.50 -17.47 -1.19
CA LEU A 92 -0.68 -17.05 -2.32
C LEU A 92 -0.82 -18.07 -3.45
N ASN A 93 -1.12 -17.61 -4.65
CA ASN A 93 -1.06 -18.39 -5.86
C ASN A 93 0.16 -17.94 -6.67
N ASP A 94 1.17 -18.80 -6.76
CA ASP A 94 2.44 -18.56 -7.45
C ASP A 94 2.31 -18.59 -8.98
N THR A 95 1.28 -19.25 -9.51
CA THR A 95 1.04 -19.34 -10.95
C THR A 95 0.39 -18.08 -11.48
N THR A 96 -0.56 -17.51 -10.74
CA THR A 96 -1.28 -16.30 -11.14
C THR A 96 -0.71 -15.04 -10.52
N GLU A 97 0.23 -15.16 -9.59
CA GLU A 97 0.77 -14.07 -8.76
C GLU A 97 -0.33 -13.31 -8.00
N ILE A 98 -1.43 -13.99 -7.67
CA ILE A 98 -2.57 -13.41 -6.94
C ILE A 98 -2.44 -13.76 -5.46
N ILE A 99 -2.54 -12.73 -4.62
CA ILE A 99 -2.72 -12.89 -3.17
C ILE A 99 -4.20 -12.72 -2.88
N SER A 100 -4.80 -13.70 -2.22
CA SER A 100 -6.20 -13.68 -1.79
C SER A 100 -6.36 -14.08 -0.34
N GLY A 101 -7.54 -13.84 0.23
CA GLY A 101 -7.84 -14.22 1.61
C GLY A 101 -8.35 -13.05 2.44
N SER A 102 -8.49 -13.31 3.74
CA SER A 102 -9.28 -12.51 4.68
C SER A 102 -8.44 -11.77 5.70
N VAL A 103 -8.86 -10.54 6.01
CA VAL A 103 -8.23 -9.69 7.02
C VAL A 103 -9.24 -9.40 8.11
N TYR A 104 -9.00 -9.92 9.30
CA TYR A 104 -9.80 -9.64 10.49
C TYR A 104 -9.17 -8.49 11.25
N MET A 105 -9.97 -7.48 11.60
CA MET A 105 -9.53 -6.33 12.38
C MET A 105 -10.37 -6.21 13.63
N TYR A 106 -9.71 -5.99 14.77
CA TYR A 106 -10.37 -5.52 15.98
C TYR A 106 -9.98 -4.08 16.25
N ALA A 107 -10.99 -3.23 16.33
CA ALA A 107 -10.84 -1.80 16.59
C ALA A 107 -11.84 -1.33 17.64
N GLU A 108 -11.46 -0.30 18.38
CA GLU A 108 -12.29 0.36 19.38
C GLU A 108 -12.65 1.76 18.89
N ALA A 109 -13.94 2.12 18.89
CA ALA A 109 -14.35 3.49 18.59
C ALA A 109 -13.96 4.42 19.74
N LEU A 110 -13.32 5.54 19.43
CA LEU A 110 -12.90 6.55 20.40
C LEU A 110 -13.96 7.62 20.64
N ILE A 111 -14.97 7.70 19.76
CA ILE A 111 -16.09 8.64 19.85
C ILE A 111 -17.43 7.90 19.84
N ASP A 112 -18.44 8.50 20.47
CA ASP A 112 -19.81 8.02 20.40
C ASP A 112 -20.43 8.33 19.03
N GLY A 113 -21.25 7.41 18.52
CA GLY A 113 -21.93 7.58 17.23
C GLY A 113 -21.02 7.41 16.01
N PHE A 114 -19.90 6.69 16.15
CA PHE A 114 -19.02 6.34 15.04
C PHE A 114 -19.73 5.45 14.00
N ILE A 115 -19.91 5.97 12.79
CA ILE A 115 -20.65 5.33 11.70
C ILE A 115 -19.80 4.94 10.49
N ASN A 116 -18.59 5.51 10.31
CA ASN A 116 -17.77 5.29 9.12
C ASN A 116 -16.39 4.80 9.52
N LEU A 117 -16.03 3.59 9.12
CA LEU A 117 -14.68 3.06 9.25
C LEU A 117 -13.93 3.23 7.93
N GLU A 118 -12.85 4.00 7.94
CA GLU A 118 -12.00 4.21 6.77
C GLU A 118 -10.68 3.45 6.88
N LEU A 119 -10.38 2.64 5.88
CA LEU A 119 -9.15 1.84 5.81
C LEU A 119 -8.35 2.22 4.56
N ASN A 120 -7.03 2.31 4.71
CA ASN A 120 -6.13 2.53 3.58
C ASN A 120 -5.96 1.23 2.80
N PHE A 121 -6.27 1.27 1.51
CA PHE A 121 -6.09 0.21 0.54
C PHE A 121 -5.38 0.78 -0.68
N PHE A 122 -4.06 0.68 -0.66
CA PHE A 122 -3.21 1.16 -1.74
C PHE A 122 -3.37 0.31 -3.00
N ASP A 123 -3.09 0.89 -4.16
CA ASP A 123 -3.16 0.23 -5.46
C ASP A 123 -4.60 -0.13 -5.91
N ASN A 124 -5.60 0.70 -5.59
CA ASN A 124 -6.89 0.67 -6.30
C ASN A 124 -6.65 1.12 -7.77
N PRO A 125 -7.09 0.37 -8.80
CA PRO A 125 -8.07 -0.73 -8.81
C PRO A 125 -7.52 -2.15 -8.87
N GLN A 126 -6.25 -2.38 -8.55
CA GLN A 126 -5.69 -3.72 -8.51
C GLN A 126 -6.13 -4.52 -7.28
N MET A 127 -6.44 -3.87 -6.15
CA MET A 127 -7.04 -4.54 -4.99
C MET A 127 -8.57 -4.55 -5.07
N TYR A 128 -9.17 -5.74 -5.17
CA TYR A 128 -10.61 -5.91 -5.00
C TYR A 128 -10.98 -6.34 -3.57
N VAL A 129 -12.17 -5.95 -3.12
CA VAL A 129 -12.77 -6.38 -1.85
C VAL A 129 -14.13 -6.99 -2.12
N ASP A 130 -14.24 -8.30 -1.93
CA ASP A 130 -15.48 -9.04 -2.16
C ASP A 130 -16.59 -8.67 -1.17
N SER A 131 -16.26 -8.56 0.13
CA SER A 131 -17.26 -8.32 1.17
C SER A 131 -16.66 -7.67 2.42
N VAL A 132 -17.51 -7.04 3.22
CA VAL A 132 -17.17 -6.55 4.56
C VAL A 132 -18.26 -6.99 5.52
N LYS A 133 -17.88 -7.48 6.71
CA LYS A 133 -18.82 -8.03 7.69
C LYS A 133 -18.48 -7.59 9.12
N THR A 134 -19.47 -7.66 9.99
CA THR A 134 -19.34 -7.58 11.45
C THR A 134 -20.08 -8.76 12.07
N GLY A 135 -19.36 -9.68 12.71
CA GLY A 135 -19.93 -10.98 13.05
C GLY A 135 -20.45 -11.70 11.80
N ASN A 136 -21.77 -11.92 11.76
CA ASN A 136 -22.49 -12.54 10.64
C ASN A 136 -23.26 -11.52 9.77
N ILE A 137 -23.12 -10.22 10.04
CA ILE A 137 -23.86 -9.16 9.36
C ILE A 137 -22.96 -8.58 8.26
N SER A 138 -23.47 -8.51 7.02
CA SER A 138 -22.80 -7.82 5.93
C SER A 138 -22.97 -6.32 6.07
N LEU A 139 -21.87 -5.58 5.91
CA LEU A 139 -21.84 -4.12 5.94
C LEU A 139 -21.72 -3.56 4.53
N SER A 140 -22.22 -2.35 4.34
CA SER A 140 -22.00 -1.59 3.09
C SER A 140 -20.61 -0.95 3.11
N PHE A 141 -19.98 -0.88 1.93
CA PHE A 141 -18.70 -0.19 1.76
C PHE A 141 -18.62 0.46 0.38
N ASN A 142 -17.82 1.52 0.29
CA ASN A 142 -17.54 2.25 -0.93
C ASN A 142 -16.04 2.58 -1.02
N TRP A 143 -15.56 2.72 -2.25
CA TRP A 143 -14.19 3.15 -2.53
C TRP A 143 -14.12 4.64 -2.80
N TYR A 144 -13.07 5.27 -2.27
CA TYR A 144 -12.70 6.66 -2.53
C TYR A 144 -11.18 6.72 -2.74
N ASP A 145 -10.73 6.70 -3.99
CA ASP A 145 -9.30 6.56 -4.33
C ASP A 145 -8.68 5.35 -3.61
N ASP A 146 -7.63 5.54 -2.80
CA ASP A 146 -6.96 4.48 -2.03
C ASP A 146 -7.63 4.22 -0.66
N LEU A 147 -8.87 4.66 -0.46
CA LEU A 147 -9.62 4.48 0.79
C LEU A 147 -10.84 3.58 0.60
N LEU A 148 -10.95 2.59 1.47
CA LEU A 148 -12.16 1.80 1.66
C LEU A 148 -12.95 2.38 2.83
N ARG A 149 -14.12 2.97 2.56
CA ARG A 149 -15.04 3.46 3.58
C ARG A 149 -16.13 2.43 3.82
N ILE A 150 -16.30 2.01 5.06
CA ILE A 150 -17.27 1.01 5.53
C ILE A 150 -18.30 1.70 6.42
N THR A 151 -19.58 1.52 6.15
CA THR A 151 -20.66 2.03 7.00
C THR A 151 -20.97 1.02 8.10
N MET A 152 -20.94 1.47 9.34
CA MET A 152 -21.22 0.69 10.55
C MET A 152 -22.68 0.92 10.94
N ASP A 153 -23.54 -0.06 10.64
CA ASP A 153 -24.98 -0.03 10.92
C ASP A 153 -25.32 -0.35 12.41
#